data_AF-B8LN95-F1
#
_entry.id   AF-B8LN95-F1
#
_cell.length_a   1.000
_cell.length_b   1.000
_cell.length_c   1.000
_cell.angle_alpha   90.00
_cell.angle_beta   90.00
_cell.angle_gamma   90.00
#
_symmetry.space_group_name_H-M   'P 1'
#
loop_
_entity.id
_entity.type
_entity.pdbx_description
1 polymer ?
#
loop_
_entity_poly.entity_id
_entity_poly.type
_entity_poly.pdbx_seq_one_letter_code
_entity_poly.pdbx_strand_id
1 'polypeptide(L)'
;MAFSFTNLLSLFLILSAVLGANAAGQCVVESEATKMAPCVEAAQNANAPVSAGCCNAVHKFSTDPACLCSVLLSKTAKDAGIDPAVAVSIPKRCQFSDRPVGYKCGAYTVP
;
A
#
# COMPACT_ATOMS: atom_id res chain seq x y z
N MET A 1 -0.86 -40.52 21.63
CA MET A 1 -0.96 -39.05 21.83
C MET A 1 -0.69 -38.40 20.47
N ALA A 2 -1.75 -38.16 19.71
CA ALA A 2 -1.67 -37.66 18.34
C ALA A 2 -1.45 -36.15 18.38
N PHE A 3 -0.20 -35.71 18.27
CA PHE A 3 0.12 -34.30 18.05
C PHE A 3 -0.42 -33.91 16.67
N SER A 4 -1.37 -32.98 16.71
CA SER A 4 -2.21 -32.52 15.60
C SER A 4 -1.37 -31.87 14.49
N PHE A 5 -0.81 -32.69 13.60
CA PHE A 5 -0.19 -32.25 12.34
C PHE A 5 -1.17 -31.48 11.44
N THR A 6 -2.47 -31.67 11.65
CA THR A 6 -3.56 -30.96 10.96
C THR A 6 -3.53 -29.45 11.20
N ASN A 7 -2.99 -29.00 12.34
CA ASN A 7 -2.98 -27.58 12.70
C ASN A 7 -1.86 -26.80 12.00
N LEU A 8 -0.74 -27.47 11.69
CA LEU A 8 0.38 -26.85 10.97
C LEU A 8 0.09 -26.69 9.47
N LEU A 9 -0.59 -27.69 8.88
CA LEU A 9 -1.01 -27.63 7.47
C LEU A 9 -2.09 -26.56 7.24
N SER A 10 -2.97 -26.36 8.22
CA SER A 10 -3.99 -25.32 8.21
C SER A 10 -3.39 -23.91 8.23
N LEU A 11 -2.27 -23.70 8.93
CA LEU A 11 -1.59 -22.40 9.00
C LEU A 11 -0.92 -22.02 7.67
N PHE A 12 -0.44 -23.00 6.91
CA PHE A 12 0.16 -22.77 5.59
C PHE A 12 -0.88 -22.47 4.50
N LEU A 13 -2.08 -23.04 4.59
CA LEU A 13 -3.16 -22.82 3.62
C LEU A 13 -3.81 -21.44 3.70
N ILE A 14 -3.65 -20.71 4.80
CA ILE A 14 -4.15 -19.33 4.94
C ILE A 14 -3.22 -18.31 4.27
N LEU A 15 -1.96 -18.68 3.99
CA LEU A 15 -0.98 -17.76 3.41
C LEU A 15 -1.18 -17.55 1.89
N SER A 16 -1.90 -18.45 1.22
CA SER A 16 -2.25 -18.30 -0.21
C SER A 16 -3.44 -17.37 -0.46
N ALA A 17 -4.09 -16.89 0.60
CA ALA A 17 -5.32 -16.10 0.51
C ALA A 17 -5.09 -14.60 0.78
N VAL A 18 -4.23 -13.91 0.00
CA VAL A 18 -4.36 -12.45 -0.24
C VAL A 18 -3.38 -11.94 -1.32
N LEU A 19 -3.29 -12.62 -2.47
CA LEU A 19 -2.86 -11.89 -3.66
C LEU A 19 -4.10 -11.20 -4.23
N GLY A 20 -4.32 -9.95 -3.82
CA GLY A 20 -5.23 -9.04 -4.48
C GLY A 20 -4.84 -8.94 -5.95
N ALA A 21 -5.48 -9.75 -6.79
CA ALA A 21 -5.28 -9.77 -8.22
C ALA A 21 -6.02 -8.58 -8.83
N ASN A 22 -5.33 -7.44 -8.97
CA ASN A 22 -5.66 -6.49 -10.00
C ASN A 22 -4.73 -6.74 -11.19
N ALA A 23 -5.32 -7.27 -12.27
CA ALA A 23 -4.65 -7.51 -13.54
C ALA A 23 -4.25 -6.18 -14.19
N ALA A 24 -3.06 -5.70 -13.86
CA ALA A 24 -2.29 -4.71 -14.60
C ALA A 24 -0.81 -4.92 -14.24
N GLY A 25 0.09 -4.86 -15.22
CA GLY A 25 1.45 -5.39 -15.18
C GLY A 25 2.21 -5.28 -13.84
N GLN A 26 2.72 -6.42 -13.35
CA GLN A 26 3.84 -6.57 -12.40
C GLN A 26 3.83 -5.71 -11.11
N CYS A 27 2.69 -5.23 -10.63
CA CYS A 27 2.63 -4.60 -9.31
C CYS A 27 2.81 -5.67 -8.22
N VAL A 28 4.03 -5.85 -7.72
CA VAL A 28 4.31 -6.75 -6.59
C VAL A 28 3.95 -6.03 -5.30
N VAL A 29 2.66 -6.01 -4.98
CA VAL A 29 2.04 -5.20 -3.91
C VAL A 29 2.82 -5.29 -2.58
N GLU A 30 3.13 -6.50 -2.10
CA GLU A 30 3.87 -6.68 -0.83
C GLU A 30 5.31 -6.16 -0.89
N SER A 31 6.00 -6.34 -2.02
CA SER A 31 7.37 -5.85 -2.20
C SER A 31 7.40 -4.33 -2.25
N GLU A 32 6.44 -3.73 -2.95
CA GLU A 32 6.30 -2.28 -3.04
C GLU A 32 5.81 -1.66 -1.72
N ALA A 33 4.94 -2.35 -0.98
CA ALA A 33 4.52 -1.94 0.36
C ALA A 33 5.70 -1.85 1.33
N THR A 34 6.64 -2.80 1.25
CA THR A 34 7.84 -2.79 2.09
C THR A 34 8.73 -1.57 1.78
N LYS A 35 8.78 -1.13 0.51
CA LYS A 35 9.49 0.08 0.09
C LYS A 35 8.81 1.37 0.53
N MET A 36 7.57 1.30 1.03
CA MET A 36 6.86 2.43 1.64
C MET A 36 7.22 2.66 3.10
N ALA A 37 8.15 1.91 3.70
CA ALA A 37 8.69 2.16 5.03
C ALA A 37 8.96 3.67 5.34
N PRO A 38 9.64 4.45 4.47
CA PRO A 38 9.86 5.88 4.72
C PRO A 38 8.59 6.74 4.65
N CYS A 39 7.49 6.21 4.12
CA CYS A 39 6.19 6.88 4.04
C CYS A 39 5.27 6.60 5.23
N VAL A 40 5.57 5.61 6.06
CA VAL A 40 4.67 5.13 7.12
C VAL A 40 4.20 6.25 8.05
N GLU A 41 5.11 7.12 8.49
CA GLU A 41 4.77 8.30 9.31
C GLU A 41 3.85 9.28 8.57
N ALA A 42 4.17 9.59 7.32
CA ALA A 42 3.41 10.50 6.47
C ALA A 42 2.05 9.92 6.02
N ALA A 43 1.93 8.59 6.03
CA ALA A 43 0.75 7.83 5.66
C ALA A 43 -0.18 7.57 6.85
N GLN A 44 0.34 7.65 8.09
CA GLN A 44 -0.47 7.65 9.31
C GLN A 44 -0.97 9.04 9.67
N ASN A 45 -0.14 10.06 9.45
CA ASN A 45 -0.40 11.42 9.92
C ASN A 45 -0.36 12.43 8.77
N ALA A 46 -1.50 13.05 8.48
CA ALA A 46 -1.62 14.09 7.44
C ALA A 46 -0.76 15.34 7.70
N ASN A 47 -0.30 15.53 8.94
CA ASN A 47 0.56 16.63 9.35
C ASN A 47 2.06 16.24 9.41
N ALA A 48 2.40 14.95 9.41
CA ALA A 48 3.79 14.50 9.59
C ALA A 48 4.64 14.73 8.34
N PRO A 49 5.81 15.38 8.41
CA PRO A 49 6.58 15.77 7.23
C PRO A 49 6.87 14.57 6.32
N VAL A 50 6.79 14.81 5.00
CA VAL A 50 7.08 13.76 4.02
C VAL A 50 8.55 13.81 3.66
N SER A 51 9.27 12.71 3.92
CA SER A 51 10.68 12.61 3.52
C SER A 51 10.82 12.52 2.01
N ALA A 52 11.91 13.06 1.46
CA ALA A 52 12.22 12.96 0.03
C ALA A 52 12.26 11.50 -0.47
N GLY A 53 12.74 10.57 0.36
CA GLY A 53 12.71 9.13 0.06
C GLY A 53 11.30 8.57 -0.07
N CYS A 54 10.35 9.05 0.75
CA CYS A 54 8.94 8.69 0.59
C CYS A 54 8.38 9.22 -0.73
N CYS A 55 8.61 10.49 -1.04
CA CYS A 55 8.14 11.07 -2.29
C CYS A 55 8.72 10.30 -3.50
N ASN A 56 10.01 9.97 -3.49
CA ASN A 56 10.61 9.23 -4.60
C ASN A 56 10.03 7.81 -4.76
N ALA A 57 9.67 7.16 -3.64
CA ALA A 57 8.99 5.87 -3.67
C ALA A 57 7.58 5.99 -4.29
N VAL A 58 6.79 6.99 -3.86
CA VAL A 58 5.42 7.21 -4.36
C VAL A 58 5.39 7.71 -5.81
N HIS A 59 6.38 8.51 -6.21
CA HIS A 59 6.47 9.09 -7.55
C HIS A 59 6.48 8.03 -8.66
N LYS A 60 7.08 6.86 -8.39
CA LYS A 60 7.10 5.72 -9.32
C LYS A 60 5.70 5.20 -9.67
N PHE A 61 4.72 5.44 -8.81
CA PHE A 61 3.33 5.05 -9.03
C PHE A 61 2.45 6.19 -9.56
N SER A 62 3.00 7.37 -9.86
CA SER A 62 2.23 8.46 -10.48
C SER A 62 1.63 8.01 -11.82
N THR A 63 2.37 7.18 -12.57
CA THR A 63 1.94 6.57 -13.84
C THR A 63 1.11 5.30 -13.66
N ASP A 64 1.11 4.69 -12.47
CA ASP A 64 0.31 3.50 -12.13
C ASP A 64 -0.41 3.68 -10.79
N PRO A 65 -1.46 4.53 -10.74
CA PRO A 65 -2.20 4.79 -9.51
C PRO A 65 -2.96 3.57 -9.00
N ALA A 66 -3.25 2.60 -9.88
CA ALA A 66 -3.87 1.34 -9.51
C ALA A 66 -2.96 0.53 -8.57
N CYS A 67 -1.68 0.41 -8.92
CA CYS A 67 -0.70 -0.26 -8.09
C CYS A 67 -0.50 0.45 -6.76
N LEU A 68 -0.34 1.78 -6.75
CA LEU A 68 -0.27 2.56 -5.51
C LEU A 68 -1.46 2.24 -4.62
N CYS A 69 -2.65 2.20 -5.21
CA CYS A 69 -3.86 1.95 -4.48
C CYS A 69 -3.89 0.57 -3.80
N SER A 70 -3.51 -0.47 -4.56
CA SER A 70 -3.42 -1.82 -4.03
C SER A 70 -2.37 -1.92 -2.93
N VAL A 71 -1.26 -1.20 -3.04
CA VAL A 71 -0.23 -1.11 -2.00
C VAL A 71 -0.78 -0.46 -0.73
N LEU A 72 -1.50 0.66 -0.84
CA LEU A 72 -2.11 1.34 0.31
C LEU A 72 -3.21 0.52 0.99
N LEU A 73 -3.92 -0.32 0.24
CA LEU A 73 -4.97 -1.21 0.74
C LEU A 73 -4.43 -2.60 1.14
N SER A 74 -3.13 -2.84 0.98
CA SER A 74 -2.48 -4.12 1.25
C SER A 74 -2.47 -4.48 2.73
N LYS A 75 -2.25 -5.77 3.03
CA LYS A 75 -2.10 -6.24 4.40
C LYS A 75 -0.88 -5.61 5.07
N THR A 76 0.26 -5.53 4.38
CA THR A 76 1.46 -4.85 4.89
C THR A 76 1.19 -3.38 5.25
N ALA A 77 0.45 -2.64 4.42
CA ALA A 77 0.09 -1.26 4.74
C ALA A 77 -0.82 -1.17 5.98
N LYS A 78 -1.81 -2.07 6.09
CA LYS A 78 -2.68 -2.16 7.27
C LYS A 78 -1.92 -2.52 8.54
N ASP A 79 -1.03 -3.51 8.48
CA ASP A 79 -0.21 -3.94 9.61
C ASP A 79 0.77 -2.84 10.04
N ALA A 80 1.22 -1.99 9.11
CA ALA A 80 2.02 -0.79 9.39
C ALA A 80 1.21 0.40 9.92
N GLY A 81 -0.11 0.25 10.12
CA GLY A 81 -0.99 1.30 10.63
C GLY A 81 -1.31 2.40 9.63
N ILE A 82 -1.05 2.19 8.33
CA ILE A 82 -1.28 3.21 7.30
C ILE A 82 -2.77 3.53 7.19
N ASP A 83 -3.11 4.83 7.26
CA ASP A 83 -4.46 5.31 6.99
C ASP A 83 -4.58 5.63 5.48
N PRO A 84 -5.43 4.92 4.73
CA PRO A 84 -5.58 5.14 3.29
C PRO A 84 -6.11 6.53 2.94
N ALA A 85 -6.91 7.19 3.79
CA ALA A 85 -7.38 8.56 3.57
C ALA A 85 -6.23 9.58 3.67
N VAL A 86 -5.31 9.35 4.61
CA VAL A 86 -4.08 10.15 4.72
C VAL A 86 -3.12 9.81 3.58
N ALA A 87 -2.96 8.53 3.26
CA ALA A 87 -1.98 8.07 2.29
C ALA A 87 -2.30 8.52 0.85
N VAL A 88 -3.58 8.57 0.45
CA VAL A 88 -3.96 9.12 -0.87
C VAL A 88 -3.65 10.61 -1.02
N SER A 89 -3.40 11.33 0.10
CA SER A 89 -2.98 12.73 0.09
C SER A 89 -1.45 12.90 -0.06
N ILE A 90 -0.65 11.85 0.13
CA ILE A 90 0.82 11.93 0.03
C ILE A 90 1.30 12.52 -1.30
N PRO A 91 0.77 12.14 -2.48
CA PRO A 91 1.21 12.73 -3.73
C PRO A 91 0.97 14.25 -3.79
N LYS A 92 -0.07 14.76 -3.11
CA LYS A 92 -0.33 16.20 -2.93
C LYS A 92 0.78 16.87 -2.13
N ARG A 93 1.13 16.24 -1.01
CA ARG A 93 2.11 16.75 -0.03
C ARG A 93 3.52 16.73 -0.60
N CYS A 94 3.80 15.79 -1.50
CA CYS A 94 5.01 15.74 -2.32
C CYS A 94 4.99 16.68 -3.54
N GLN A 95 3.89 17.42 -3.76
CA GLN A 95 3.75 18.40 -4.84
C GLN A 95 3.93 17.80 -6.25
N PHE A 96 3.48 16.56 -6.49
CA PHE A 96 3.53 15.96 -7.83
C PHE A 96 2.54 16.64 -8.76
N SER A 97 3.04 17.20 -9.85
CA SER A 97 2.21 17.87 -10.87
C SER A 97 1.44 16.87 -11.74
N ASP A 98 1.96 15.64 -11.91
CA ASP A 98 1.37 14.57 -12.72
C ASP A 98 0.44 13.64 -11.93
N ARG A 99 -0.07 14.13 -10.79
CA ARG A 99 -0.90 13.30 -9.91
C ARG A 99 -2.27 13.03 -10.56
N PRO A 100 -2.76 11.78 -10.53
CA PRO A 100 -4.07 11.44 -11.06
C PRO A 100 -5.19 11.89 -10.09
N VAL A 101 -5.52 13.18 -10.13
CA VAL A 101 -6.60 13.79 -9.34
C VAL A 101 -7.93 13.13 -9.72
N GLY A 102 -8.73 12.75 -8.71
CA GLY A 102 -10.01 12.08 -8.92
C GLY A 102 -9.92 10.56 -9.11
N TYR A 103 -8.72 9.98 -9.08
CA TYR A 103 -8.56 8.53 -9.11
C TYR A 103 -9.17 7.87 -7.88
N LYS A 104 -10.01 6.86 -8.08
CA LYS A 104 -10.72 6.15 -7.00
C LYS A 104 -9.93 4.97 -6.50
N CYS A 105 -9.63 5.03 -5.21
CA CYS A 105 -8.98 4.02 -4.42
C CYS A 105 -9.96 3.27 -3.53
N GLY A 106 -10.79 2.43 -4.13
CA GLY A 106 -11.93 1.83 -3.44
C GLY A 106 -12.89 2.92 -2.95
N ALA A 107 -12.98 3.11 -1.63
CA ALA A 107 -13.78 4.16 -1.01
C ALA A 107 -13.08 5.53 -0.95
N TYR A 108 -11.76 5.58 -1.18
CA TYR A 108 -10.97 6.81 -1.11
C TYR A 108 -10.80 7.42 -2.50
N THR A 109 -10.58 8.73 -2.59
CA THR A 109 -10.27 9.38 -3.86
C THR A 109 -9.03 10.21 -3.67
N VAL A 110 -8.15 10.23 -4.67
CA VAL A 110 -6.93 11.04 -4.69
C VAL A 110 -7.35 12.53 -4.81
N PRO A 111 -7.17 13.38 -3.76
CA PRO A 111 -7.54 14.81 -3.80
C PRO A 111 -6.58 15.67 -4.63
#